data_AF-A0ABD0KGG4-F1
#
_entry.id   AF-A0ABD0KGG4-F1
#
_cell.length_a   1.000
_cell.length_b   1.000
_cell.length_c   1.000
_cell.angle_alpha   90.00
_cell.angle_beta   90.00
_cell.angle_gamma   90.00
#
_symmetry.space_group_name_H-M   'P 1'
#
loop_
_entity.id
_entity.type
_entity.pdbx_description
1 polymer ?
#
loop_
_entity_poly.entity_id
_entity_poly.type
_entity_poly.pdbx_seq_one_letter_code
_entity_poly.pdbx_strand_id
1 'polypeptide(L)'
;IPANRTCADAGIPQEYCVCVNTRKVNTSSPIAKKAGAALIATVNAALPKDKCHLLQLNRVTEAVEILGEQEYLRRQCPSFGNETVNSETVGAFGLGVTVAARPGDALFEAIMLWCYSTSDFVMIGDLQRIDRYGNSSYCVHDIFLKQVCLCKKF
;
A
#
# COMPACT_ATOMS: atom_id res chain seq x y z
N ILE A 1 9.70 1.25 31.85
CA ILE A 1 9.53 1.21 30.39
C ILE A 1 9.31 2.66 29.94
N PRO A 2 10.09 3.23 29.00
CA PRO A 2 9.90 4.62 28.56
C PRO A 2 8.52 4.76 27.91
N ALA A 3 7.81 5.85 28.20
CA ALA A 3 6.48 6.11 27.65
C ALA A 3 6.48 6.38 26.14
N ASN A 4 7.64 6.65 25.54
CA ASN A 4 7.79 7.15 24.17
C ASN A 4 8.76 6.30 23.34
N ARG A 5 8.57 4.98 23.33
CA ARG A 5 9.24 4.11 22.34
C ARG A 5 8.39 4.03 21.08
N THR A 6 8.99 4.35 19.95
CA THR A 6 8.39 4.17 18.63
C THR A 6 8.71 2.78 18.08
N CYS A 7 7.99 2.34 17.06
CA CYS A 7 8.30 1.09 16.38
C CYS A 7 9.64 1.15 15.62
N ALA A 8 10.02 2.34 15.14
CA ALA A 8 11.34 2.59 14.56
C ALA A 8 12.47 2.36 15.59
N ASP A 9 12.31 2.79 16.84
CA ASP A 9 13.29 2.54 17.91
C ASP A 9 13.49 1.04 18.18
N ALA A 10 12.52 0.21 17.78
CA ALA A 10 12.52 -1.24 17.95
C ALA A 10 12.98 -2.01 16.72
N GLY A 11 13.29 -1.32 15.63
CA GLY A 11 13.58 -1.97 14.35
C GLY A 11 12.39 -2.77 13.80
N ILE A 12 11.16 -2.44 14.22
CA ILE A 12 9.93 -3.07 13.75
C ILE A 12 9.44 -2.29 12.53
N PRO A 13 9.31 -2.91 11.34
CA PRO A 13 8.70 -2.27 10.19
C PRO A 13 7.28 -1.78 10.51
N GLN A 14 6.86 -0.68 9.88
CA GLN A 14 5.62 0.00 10.24
C GLN A 14 4.39 -0.91 10.07
N GLU A 15 4.41 -1.76 9.06
CA GLU A 15 3.42 -2.78 8.77
C GLU A 15 3.23 -3.82 9.90
N TYR A 16 4.22 -3.99 10.77
CA TYR A 16 4.19 -4.93 11.90
C TYR A 16 4.08 -4.24 13.26
N CYS A 17 3.90 -2.92 13.28
CA CYS A 17 3.80 -2.14 14.50
C CYS A 17 2.45 -2.35 15.20
N VAL A 18 2.44 -3.08 16.33
CA VAL A 18 1.22 -3.38 17.10
C VAL A 18 0.65 -2.15 17.83
N CYS A 19 1.45 -1.10 18.00
CA CYS A 19 1.05 0.12 18.73
C CYS A 19 0.36 1.17 17.84
N VAL A 20 0.07 0.87 16.58
CA VAL A 20 -0.55 1.83 15.66
C VAL A 20 -2.02 2.01 16.00
N ASN A 21 -2.38 3.23 16.41
CA ASN A 21 -3.78 3.59 16.53
C ASN A 21 -4.36 3.76 15.13
N THR A 22 -5.52 3.16 14.88
CA THR A 22 -6.17 3.28 13.57
C THR A 22 -7.59 3.80 13.68
N ARG A 23 -8.03 4.57 12.68
CA ARG A 23 -9.42 5.00 12.53
C ARG A 23 -10.03 4.38 11.28
N LYS A 24 -11.20 3.75 11.41
CA LYS A 24 -11.92 3.20 10.25
C LYS A 24 -12.29 4.31 9.27
N VAL A 25 -12.05 4.05 7.99
CA VAL A 25 -12.43 4.92 6.87
C VAL A 25 -13.50 4.22 6.05
N ASN A 26 -14.49 4.98 5.59
CA ASN A 26 -15.52 4.43 4.72
C ASN A 26 -14.88 3.95 3.41
N THR A 27 -15.02 2.67 3.08
CA THR A 27 -14.44 2.04 1.88
C THR A 27 -15.01 2.61 0.57
N SER A 28 -16.19 3.23 0.63
CA SER A 28 -16.82 3.89 -0.50
C SER A 28 -16.38 5.35 -0.68
N SER A 29 -15.61 5.90 0.26
CA SER A 29 -15.11 7.28 0.20
C SER A 29 -14.19 7.47 -1.01
N PRO A 30 -14.13 8.70 -1.58
CA PRO A 30 -13.22 8.99 -2.69
C PRO A 30 -11.76 8.68 -2.37
N ILE A 31 -11.32 8.93 -1.14
CA ILE A 31 -9.93 8.71 -0.72
C ILE A 31 -9.58 7.22 -0.65
N ALA A 32 -10.48 6.38 -0.11
CA ALA A 32 -10.26 4.94 -0.06
C ALA A 32 -10.23 4.34 -1.48
N LYS A 33 -11.14 4.76 -2.37
CA LYS A 33 -11.14 4.33 -3.77
C LYS A 33 -9.88 4.78 -4.51
N LYS A 34 -9.41 6.01 -4.28
CA LYS A 34 -8.17 6.53 -4.87
C LYS A 34 -6.95 5.74 -4.39
N ALA A 35 -6.87 5.44 -3.09
CA ALA A 35 -5.80 4.61 -2.54
C ALA A 35 -5.81 3.19 -3.13
N GLY A 36 -6.97 2.55 -3.20
CA GLY A 36 -7.10 1.22 -3.81
C GLY A 36 -6.74 1.21 -5.30
N ALA A 37 -7.09 2.26 -6.04
CA ALA A 37 -6.73 2.38 -7.45
C ALA A 37 -5.21 2.58 -7.63
N ALA A 38 -4.59 3.40 -6.78
CA ALA A 38 -3.15 3.60 -6.76
C ALA A 38 -2.40 2.30 -6.42
N LEU A 39 -2.88 1.53 -5.44
CA LEU A 39 -2.32 0.22 -5.10
C LEU A 39 -2.32 -0.74 -6.31
N ILE A 40 -3.45 -0.86 -7.02
CA ILE A 40 -3.53 -1.70 -8.23
C ILE A 40 -2.60 -1.18 -9.34
N ALA A 41 -2.43 0.14 -9.46
CA ALA A 41 -1.49 0.71 -10.40
C ALA A 41 -0.04 0.35 -10.04
N THR A 42 0.34 0.41 -8.76
CA THR A 42 1.65 -0.02 -8.26
C THR A 42 1.90 -1.50 -8.57
N VAL A 43 0.92 -2.38 -8.31
CA VAL A 43 1.02 -3.81 -8.65
C VAL A 43 1.24 -4.00 -10.16
N ASN A 44 0.40 -3.38 -10.99
CA ASN A 44 0.50 -3.50 -12.44
C ASN A 44 1.81 -2.95 -13.03
N ALA A 45 2.44 -1.98 -12.38
CA ALA A 45 3.74 -1.46 -12.80
C ALA A 45 4.87 -2.50 -12.70
N ALA A 46 4.76 -3.44 -11.76
CA ALA A 46 5.72 -4.52 -11.56
C ALA A 46 5.43 -5.78 -12.41
N LEU A 47 4.21 -5.93 -12.95
CA LEU A 47 3.82 -7.14 -13.66
C LEU A 47 4.45 -7.26 -15.07
N PRO A 48 4.99 -8.44 -15.45
CA PRO A 48 5.32 -8.76 -16.83
C PRO A 48 4.05 -8.82 -17.68
N LYS A 49 3.80 -7.77 -18.48
CA LYS A 49 2.53 -7.58 -19.23
C LYS A 49 2.31 -8.63 -20.31
N ASP A 50 3.36 -9.31 -20.77
CA ASP A 50 3.30 -10.41 -21.72
C ASP A 50 2.76 -11.69 -21.05
N LYS A 51 3.14 -11.97 -19.80
CA LYS A 51 2.80 -13.21 -19.09
C LYS A 51 1.59 -13.09 -18.16
N CYS A 52 1.41 -11.96 -17.49
CA CYS A 52 0.41 -11.76 -16.46
C CYS A 52 -0.76 -10.91 -16.97
N HIS A 53 -1.97 -11.19 -16.49
CA HIS A 53 -3.11 -10.31 -16.67
C HIS A 53 -2.90 -9.00 -15.93
N LEU A 54 -3.25 -7.87 -16.56
CA LEU A 54 -3.37 -6.60 -15.85
C LEU A 54 -4.58 -6.68 -14.92
N LEU A 55 -4.39 -6.22 -13.69
CA LEU A 55 -5.40 -6.21 -12.66
C LEU A 55 -6.18 -4.90 -12.68
N GLN A 56 -7.41 -4.96 -12.22
CA GLN A 56 -8.30 -3.82 -12.02
C GLN A 56 -8.82 -3.85 -10.60
N LEU A 57 -9.01 -2.68 -10.00
CA LEU A 57 -9.71 -2.56 -8.73
C LEU A 57 -11.16 -3.04 -8.91
N ASN A 58 -11.55 -4.08 -8.18
CA ASN A 58 -12.94 -4.50 -8.07
C ASN A 58 -13.64 -3.67 -6.98
N ARG A 59 -13.12 -3.72 -5.75
CA ARG A 59 -13.60 -2.94 -4.61
C ARG A 59 -12.55 -2.81 -3.53
N VAL A 60 -12.71 -1.79 -2.69
CA VAL A 60 -12.01 -1.69 -1.39
C VAL A 60 -12.86 -2.43 -0.36
N THR A 61 -12.27 -3.43 0.30
CA THR A 61 -12.96 -4.23 1.33
C THR A 61 -12.72 -3.69 2.73
N GLU A 62 -11.57 -3.06 2.96
CA GLU A 62 -11.22 -2.43 4.21
C GLU A 62 -10.37 -1.17 3.97
N ALA A 63 -10.56 -0.16 4.82
CA ALA A 63 -9.75 1.05 4.81
C ALA A 63 -9.62 1.58 6.24
N VAL A 64 -8.40 1.82 6.68
CA VAL A 64 -8.07 2.37 7.99
C VAL A 64 -7.02 3.46 7.86
N GLU A 65 -7.23 4.58 8.53
CA GLU A 65 -6.26 5.65 8.65
C GLU A 65 -5.32 5.34 9.82
N ILE A 66 -4.02 5.49 9.58
CA ILE A 66 -2.96 5.32 10.57
C ILE A 66 -2.80 6.62 11.36
N LEU A 67 -2.98 6.55 12.67
CA LEU A 67 -2.88 7.66 13.61
C LEU A 67 -1.57 7.60 14.41
N GLY A 68 -0.99 8.77 14.69
CA GLY A 68 0.41 8.84 15.14
C GLY A 68 1.37 8.62 13.97
N GLU A 69 2.67 8.81 14.15
CA GLU A 69 3.69 8.57 13.11
C GLU A 69 3.77 9.61 11.96
N GLN A 70 3.21 10.81 12.14
CA GLN A 70 3.25 11.86 11.10
C GLN A 70 4.65 12.20 10.60
N GLU A 71 5.67 12.21 11.48
CA GLU A 71 7.05 12.47 11.08
C GLU A 71 7.65 11.31 10.26
N TYR A 72 7.43 10.06 10.69
CA TYR A 72 7.86 8.88 9.93
C TYR A 72 7.21 8.84 8.55
N LEU A 73 5.88 8.99 8.50
CA LEU A 73 5.09 9.01 7.26
C LEU A 73 5.58 10.11 6.32
N ARG A 74 5.77 11.32 6.85
CA ARG A 74 6.31 12.45 6.11
C ARG A 74 7.68 12.16 5.47
N ARG A 75 8.57 11.44 6.16
CA ARG A 75 9.91 11.07 5.65
C ARG A 75 9.87 10.12 4.46
N GLN A 76 8.79 9.37 4.28
CA GLN A 76 8.61 8.45 3.16
C GLN A 76 8.12 9.14 1.88
N CYS A 77 7.71 10.41 1.96
CA CYS A 77 7.30 11.15 0.77
C CYS A 77 8.50 11.51 -0.13
N PRO A 78 8.39 11.38 -1.46
CA PRO A 78 9.50 11.66 -2.39
C PRO A 78 10.04 13.10 -2.31
N SER A 79 9.22 14.05 -1.86
CA SER A 79 9.60 15.47 -1.72
C SER A 79 10.27 15.79 -0.39
N PHE A 80 10.41 14.84 0.53
CA PHE A 80 11.00 15.08 1.84
C PHE A 80 12.47 15.46 1.72
N GLY A 81 12.90 16.51 2.44
CA GLY A 81 14.27 17.02 2.41
C GLY A 81 14.62 17.88 1.20
N ASN A 82 13.67 18.15 0.30
CA ASN A 82 13.89 19.10 -0.80
C ASN A 82 13.72 20.54 -0.29
N GLU A 83 14.81 21.30 -0.24
CA GLU A 83 14.87 22.68 0.30
C GLU A 83 13.92 23.66 -0.39
N THR A 84 13.44 23.34 -1.60
CA THR A 84 12.50 24.17 -2.36
C THR A 84 11.03 23.98 -1.95
N VAL A 85 10.72 22.96 -1.15
CA VAL A 85 9.36 22.63 -0.74
C VAL A 85 9.16 23.05 0.71
N ASN A 86 8.21 23.96 0.96
CA ASN A 86 7.89 24.44 2.30
C ASN A 86 7.65 23.27 3.25
N SER A 87 8.36 23.26 4.37
CA SER A 87 8.30 22.20 5.39
C SER A 87 6.86 21.96 5.90
N GLU A 88 5.97 22.95 5.84
CA GLU A 88 4.57 22.82 6.25
C GLU A 88 3.68 22.11 5.21
N THR A 89 4.07 22.08 3.92
CA THR A 89 3.33 21.39 2.86
C THR A 89 3.75 19.93 2.69
N VAL A 90 4.84 19.52 3.33
CA VAL A 90 5.28 18.13 3.41
C VAL A 90 4.57 17.43 4.58
N GLY A 91 3.25 17.44 4.60
CA GLY A 91 2.47 16.55 5.46
C GLY A 91 2.09 15.29 4.70
N ALA A 92 1.80 14.22 5.44
CA ALA A 92 1.34 12.99 4.85
C ALA A 92 0.47 12.21 5.84
N PHE A 93 -0.50 11.46 5.34
CA PHE A 93 -1.25 10.52 6.18
C PHE A 93 -1.28 9.13 5.54
N GLY A 94 -1.19 8.11 6.39
CA GLY A 94 -1.15 6.72 5.97
C GLY A 94 -2.56 6.12 5.97
N LEU A 95 -2.85 5.34 4.94
CA LEU A 95 -4.08 4.58 4.82
C LEU A 95 -3.74 3.10 4.58
N GLY A 96 -4.02 2.25 5.56
CA GLY A 96 -4.05 0.80 5.35
C GLY A 96 -5.29 0.45 4.54
N VAL A 97 -5.11 -0.23 3.40
CA VAL A 97 -6.23 -0.62 2.53
C VAL A 97 -6.14 -2.09 2.17
N THR A 98 -7.30 -2.73 2.14
CA THR A 98 -7.48 -4.07 1.58
C THR A 98 -8.37 -3.96 0.36
N VAL A 99 -7.90 -4.48 -0.77
CA VAL A 99 -8.60 -4.42 -2.06
C VAL A 99 -8.81 -5.79 -2.66
N ALA A 100 -9.98 -5.98 -3.27
CA ALA A 100 -10.21 -7.07 -4.20
C ALA A 100 -9.85 -6.62 -5.61
N ALA A 101 -9.04 -7.42 -6.30
CA ALA A 101 -8.59 -7.18 -7.66
C ALA A 101 -9.21 -8.19 -8.62
N ARG A 102 -9.51 -7.75 -9.85
CA ARG A 102 -9.99 -8.62 -10.93
C ARG A 102 -9.06 -8.54 -12.14
N PRO A 103 -8.92 -9.60 -12.95
CA PRO A 103 -9.51 -10.93 -12.77
C PRO A 103 -8.87 -11.73 -11.62
N GLY A 104 -9.61 -12.72 -11.11
CA GLY A 104 -9.10 -13.68 -10.10
C GLY A 104 -9.46 -13.39 -8.64
N ASP A 105 -10.16 -12.27 -8.36
CA ASP A 105 -10.62 -11.84 -7.03
C ASP A 105 -9.54 -11.89 -5.93
N ALA A 106 -8.28 -11.64 -6.32
CA ALA A 106 -7.15 -11.59 -5.41
C ALA A 106 -7.33 -10.48 -4.37
N LEU A 107 -6.99 -10.76 -3.11
CA LEU A 107 -7.07 -9.80 -2.02
C LEU A 107 -5.68 -9.31 -1.66
N PHE A 108 -5.46 -8.01 -1.82
CA PHE A 108 -4.20 -7.35 -1.47
C PHE A 108 -4.40 -6.38 -0.32
N GLU A 109 -3.46 -6.40 0.61
CA GLU A 109 -3.36 -5.47 1.73
C GLU A 109 -2.03 -4.71 1.64
N ALA A 110 -2.09 -3.40 1.81
CA ALA A 110 -0.91 -2.54 1.81
C ALA A 110 -1.18 -1.22 2.55
N ILE A 111 -0.10 -0.51 2.88
CA ILE A 111 -0.16 0.86 3.41
C ILE A 111 0.08 1.85 2.27
N MET A 112 -0.91 2.69 2.00
CA MET A 112 -0.86 3.76 1.01
C MET A 112 -0.71 5.11 1.72
N LEU A 113 0.41 5.77 1.50
CA LEU A 113 0.73 7.08 2.04
C LEU A 113 0.29 8.18 1.09
N TRP A 114 -0.62 9.05 1.53
CA TRP A 114 -0.97 10.26 0.80
C TRP A 114 0.02 11.37 1.10
N CYS A 115 0.79 11.81 0.10
CA CYS A 115 1.71 12.93 0.23
C CYS A 115 1.06 14.24 -0.24
N TYR A 116 0.93 15.24 0.64
CA TYR A 116 0.32 16.52 0.25
C TYR A 116 1.13 17.26 -0.82
N SER A 117 2.46 17.11 -0.82
CA SER A 117 3.35 17.76 -1.77
C SER A 117 3.12 17.34 -3.23
N THR A 118 2.79 16.06 -3.45
CA THR A 118 2.52 15.50 -4.80
C THR A 118 1.04 15.31 -5.08
N SER A 119 0.19 15.38 -4.04
CA SER A 119 -1.24 15.04 -4.11
C SER A 119 -1.49 13.65 -4.68
N ASP A 120 -0.61 12.71 -4.35
CA ASP A 120 -0.67 11.32 -4.80
C ASP A 120 -0.32 10.32 -3.70
N PHE A 121 -0.65 9.06 -3.96
CA PHE A 121 -0.35 7.95 -3.09
C PHE A 121 0.98 7.29 -3.42
N VAL A 122 1.74 6.95 -2.38
CA VAL A 122 2.94 6.12 -2.46
C VAL A 122 2.71 4.90 -1.57
N MET A 123 3.01 3.71 -2.07
CA MET A 123 2.97 2.50 -1.25
C MET A 123 4.22 2.47 -0.35
N ILE A 124 4.04 2.21 0.95
CA ILE A 124 5.13 2.01 1.90
C ILE A 124 5.02 0.62 2.54
N GLY A 125 6.17 0.07 2.93
CA GLY A 125 6.25 -1.31 3.43
C GLY A 125 5.93 -2.36 2.37
N ASP A 126 5.66 -3.57 2.83
CA ASP A 126 5.39 -4.71 1.96
C ASP A 126 3.92 -4.81 1.50
N LEU A 127 3.74 -5.24 0.25
CA LEU A 127 2.45 -5.71 -0.26
C LEU A 127 2.17 -7.11 0.25
N GLN A 128 0.98 -7.33 0.82
CA GLN A 128 0.54 -8.64 1.27
C GLN A 128 -0.60 -9.16 0.40
N ARG A 129 -0.49 -10.40 -0.10
CA ARG A 129 -1.63 -11.13 -0.65
C ARG A 129 -2.21 -12.02 0.42
N ILE A 130 -3.48 -11.80 0.77
CA ILE A 130 -4.12 -12.44 1.93
C ILE A 130 -5.05 -13.61 1.54
N ASP A 131 -5.32 -13.83 0.25
CA ASP A 131 -6.06 -14.98 -0.26
C ASP A 131 -5.14 -16.11 -0.78
N ARG A 132 -5.68 -17.33 -0.89
CA ARG A 132 -4.96 -18.48 -1.42
C ARG A 132 -4.73 -18.33 -2.93
N TYR A 133 -3.48 -18.16 -3.36
CA TYR A 133 -3.12 -17.91 -4.76
C TYR A 133 -2.87 -19.16 -5.62
N GLY A 134 -2.79 -20.35 -5.00
CA GLY A 134 -2.72 -21.64 -5.71
C GLY A 134 -1.61 -21.67 -6.78
N ASN A 135 -1.95 -22.14 -7.99
CA ASN A 135 -1.03 -22.17 -9.13
C ASN A 135 -1.27 -21.02 -10.13
N SER A 136 -1.83 -19.88 -9.68
CA SER A 136 -2.17 -18.76 -10.59
C SER A 136 -0.95 -18.11 -11.23
N SER A 137 0.23 -18.25 -10.62
CA SER A 137 1.49 -17.59 -10.99
C SER A 137 2.54 -18.57 -11.56
N TYR A 138 2.13 -19.67 -12.21
CA TYR A 138 3.04 -20.71 -12.73
C TYR A 138 4.09 -20.20 -13.74
N CYS A 139 3.80 -19.11 -14.46
CA CYS A 139 4.62 -18.54 -15.52
C CYS A 139 5.75 -17.61 -15.04
N VAL A 140 5.83 -17.32 -13.74
CA VAL A 140 6.86 -16.49 -13.11
C VAL A 140 7.57 -17.27 -12.00
N HIS A 141 8.82 -16.90 -11.70
CA HIS A 141 9.64 -17.54 -10.65
C HIS A 141 10.03 -16.59 -9.52
N ASP A 142 9.91 -15.28 -9.75
CA ASP A 142 10.19 -14.25 -8.75
C ASP A 142 9.18 -14.32 -7.60
N ILE A 143 9.67 -14.22 -6.36
CA ILE A 143 8.87 -14.40 -5.13
C ILE A 143 7.78 -13.35 -5.02
N PHE A 144 8.07 -12.09 -5.35
CA PHE A 144 7.08 -11.03 -5.32
C PHE A 144 6.04 -11.25 -6.42
N LEU A 145 6.47 -11.54 -7.66
CA LEU A 145 5.56 -11.81 -8.77
C LEU A 145 4.69 -13.04 -8.54
N LYS A 146 5.16 -14.04 -7.77
CA LYS A 146 4.36 -15.21 -7.38
C LYS A 146 3.11 -14.83 -6.58
N GLN A 147 3.18 -13.76 -5.78
CA GLN A 147 2.05 -13.27 -5.01
C GLN A 147 1.05 -12.56 -5.92
N VAL A 148 1.50 -11.70 -6.83
CA VAL A 148 0.62 -10.78 -7.58
C VAL A 148 0.20 -11.26 -8.97
N CYS A 149 0.96 -12.13 -9.62
CA CYS A 149 0.71 -12.50 -11.01
C CYS A 149 -0.44 -13.51 -11.14
N LEU A 150 -1.38 -13.18 -12.03
CA LEU A 150 -2.29 -14.15 -12.64
C LEU A 150 -1.85 -14.41 -14.08
N CYS A 151 -1.31 -15.60 -14.33
CA CYS A 151 -0.78 -15.98 -15.64
C CYS A 151 -1.89 -16.08 -16.69
N LYS A 152 -1.61 -15.55 -17.88
CA LYS A 152 -2.44 -15.75 -19.06
C LYS A 152 -2.36 -17.21 -19.48
N LYS A 153 -3.53 -17.79 -19.79
CA LYS A 153 -3.56 -19.06 -20.52
C LYS A 153 -3.13 -18.79 -21.96
N PHE A 154 -2.23 -19.62 -22.48
CA PHE A 154 -1.87 -19.66 -23.89
C PHE A 154 -2.98 -20.33 -24.71
#